data_AF-A0A3N1AQH2-F1
#
_entry.id   AF-A0A3N1AQH2-F1
#
_cell.length_a   1.000
_cell.length_b   1.000
_cell.length_c   1.000
_cell.angle_alpha   90.00
_cell.angle_beta   90.00
_cell.angle_gamma   90.00
#
_symmetry.space_group_name_H-M   'P 1'
#
loop_
_entity.id
_entity.type
_entity.pdbx_description
1 polymer ?
#
loop_
_entity_poly.entity_id
_entity_poly.type
_entity_poly.pdbx_seq_one_letter_code
_entity_poly.pdbx_strand_id
1 'polypeptide(L)'
;MLDVAGDFEIHITVYAHQAEKLSAFAAQHGLKFVHIELDRGRFTSQPMITLTGQGTLVEQRASVQRWQRDLREAGVYPCRSKIEAAPWCVGVPQSDEQAVAEPPGRYFEHHVKLLLTRTTVADLAAITDLVVPYGARLSRNARRETADGAQERFVNQRCHGVGLITAKQRLDELLQALNAAGHEIVRVEQEYVVFDSDLHHDQGWLDLPTRTASGWVQAREAEMRSAPAGSPGFPPTYLPVPASSTVRQRAVFDPALKQYPNAYRTAEPDFAVDSVGLRWADARRAAMNHVLTAIATTSAGGCLVLRGSVTMAAWFGDDAREPRDLDFVVTPHTVTSDSADARVLLDDIRSALRADPGPGLRPERIAESEIWTYERADGRRLVVPFVAPGLPDGEVQIDVVFGEQLPCPPEAVALPGVGKPILAASASLSLAWKLLWLATDMWPQGKDLYDAVLLAEHTTVDQHLVRRLMRPELGVEADTFTAETVLSWQVDWTNFTDEYPAITGTAEQWTRRLALALEQAWT
;
A
#
# COMPACT_ATOMS: atom_id res chain seq x y z
N MET A 1 -5.96 1.54 -46.87
CA MET A 1 -5.22 1.94 -45.66
C MET A 1 -3.79 2.19 -46.09
N LEU A 2 -3.22 3.35 -45.78
CA LEU A 2 -1.83 3.66 -46.14
C LEU A 2 -0.90 2.97 -45.15
N ASP A 3 0.17 2.34 -45.64
CA ASP A 3 1.22 1.85 -44.76
C ASP A 3 1.93 3.03 -44.11
N VAL A 4 2.17 2.94 -42.80
CA VAL A 4 2.82 4.03 -42.05
C VAL A 4 4.31 4.03 -42.35
N ALA A 5 4.84 5.19 -42.74
CA ALA A 5 6.25 5.38 -43.07
C ALA A 5 6.74 6.79 -42.71
N GLY A 6 8.01 6.89 -42.30
CA GLY A 6 8.66 8.12 -41.88
C GLY A 6 9.61 7.87 -40.70
N ASP A 7 9.62 8.80 -39.75
CA ASP A 7 10.41 8.74 -38.52
C ASP A 7 9.65 7.98 -37.41
N PHE A 8 10.37 7.16 -36.67
CA PHE A 8 9.83 6.37 -35.56
C PHE A 8 10.71 6.43 -34.32
N GLU A 9 10.08 6.40 -33.15
CA GLU A 9 10.69 6.02 -31.87
C GLU A 9 10.16 4.62 -31.48
N ILE A 10 11.03 3.79 -30.90
CA ILE A 10 10.71 2.42 -30.51
C ILE A 10 11.13 2.25 -29.05
N HIS A 11 10.20 1.77 -28.24
CA HIS A 11 10.46 1.42 -26.85
C HIS A 11 10.32 -0.08 -26.65
N ILE A 12 11.32 -0.71 -26.00
CA ILE A 12 11.25 -2.12 -25.57
C ILE A 12 11.38 -2.15 -24.06
N THR A 13 10.30 -2.53 -23.39
CA THR A 13 10.16 -2.54 -21.93
C THR A 13 10.42 -3.94 -21.38
N VAL A 14 11.01 -4.00 -20.18
CA VAL A 14 11.26 -5.24 -19.42
C VAL A 14 10.60 -5.14 -18.05
N TYR A 15 10.53 -6.26 -17.33
CA TYR A 15 10.01 -6.26 -15.96
C TYR A 15 10.90 -5.44 -15.01
N ALA A 16 10.30 -4.77 -14.02
CA ALA A 16 10.96 -3.87 -13.08
C ALA A 16 12.24 -4.47 -12.43
N HIS A 17 12.20 -5.74 -12.02
CA HIS A 17 13.34 -6.43 -11.41
C HIS A 17 14.56 -6.63 -12.35
N GLN A 18 14.44 -6.31 -13.64
CA GLN A 18 15.53 -6.37 -14.62
C GLN A 18 16.04 -4.97 -15.01
N ALA A 19 15.63 -3.90 -14.31
CA ALA A 19 16.01 -2.52 -14.63
C ALA A 19 17.53 -2.32 -14.68
N GLU A 20 18.27 -2.78 -13.65
CA GLU A 20 19.74 -2.65 -13.61
C GLU A 20 20.41 -3.40 -14.74
N LYS A 21 19.94 -4.63 -15.02
CA LYS A 21 20.49 -5.46 -16.10
C LYS A 21 20.23 -4.84 -17.47
N LEU A 22 19.04 -4.25 -17.68
CA LEU A 22 18.72 -3.52 -18.90
C LEU A 22 19.56 -2.25 -19.04
N SER A 23 19.78 -1.51 -17.95
CA SER A 23 20.64 -0.33 -17.94
C SER A 23 22.08 -0.66 -18.36
N ALA A 24 22.65 -1.74 -17.80
CA ALA A 24 23.96 -2.24 -18.19
C ALA A 24 24.02 -2.66 -19.68
N PHE A 25 23.00 -3.40 -20.15
CA PHE A 25 22.88 -3.77 -21.55
C PHE A 25 22.80 -2.54 -22.47
N ALA A 26 21.98 -1.55 -22.11
CA ALA A 26 21.83 -0.33 -22.88
C ALA A 26 23.16 0.42 -23.01
N ALA A 27 23.90 0.56 -21.91
CA ALA A 27 25.22 1.19 -21.91
C ALA A 27 26.23 0.46 -22.80
N GLN A 28 26.27 -0.87 -22.72
CA GLN A 28 27.18 -1.70 -23.55
C GLN A 28 26.89 -1.57 -25.05
N HIS A 29 25.62 -1.41 -25.42
CA HIS A 29 25.17 -1.35 -26.81
C HIS A 29 24.94 0.08 -27.33
N GLY A 30 25.27 1.11 -26.55
CA GLY A 30 25.10 2.51 -26.92
C GLY A 30 23.63 2.94 -27.09
N LEU A 31 22.71 2.29 -26.38
CA LEU A 31 21.28 2.54 -26.43
C LEU A 31 20.84 3.52 -25.34
N LYS A 32 19.80 4.30 -25.63
CA LYS A 32 19.16 5.17 -24.63
C LYS A 32 18.34 4.30 -23.67
N PHE A 33 18.71 4.29 -22.39
CA PHE A 33 17.90 3.74 -21.31
C PHE A 33 16.94 4.81 -20.78
N VAL A 34 15.69 4.43 -20.57
CA VAL A 34 14.65 5.27 -19.95
C VAL A 34 13.95 4.41 -18.91
N HIS A 35 13.66 5.00 -17.75
CA HIS A 35 12.87 4.35 -16.71
C HIS A 35 11.73 5.30 -16.36
N ILE A 36 10.51 4.88 -16.67
CA ILE A 36 9.29 5.64 -16.36
C ILE A 36 8.62 5.00 -15.16
N GLU A 37 8.24 5.81 -14.19
CA GLU A 37 7.36 5.41 -13.11
C GLU A 37 6.01 6.11 -13.23
N LEU A 38 4.94 5.31 -13.39
CA LEU A 38 3.58 5.80 -13.40
C LEU A 38 3.13 6.14 -11.97
N ASP A 39 2.26 7.14 -11.84
CA ASP A 39 1.63 7.53 -10.58
C ASP A 39 0.66 6.46 -10.04
N ARG A 40 0.18 5.54 -10.88
CA ARG A 40 -0.64 4.40 -10.44
C ARG A 40 -0.73 3.34 -11.51
N GLY A 41 -1.52 2.32 -11.23
CA GLY A 41 -1.75 1.19 -12.11
C GLY A 41 -0.97 -0.04 -11.67
N ARG A 42 -1.18 -1.14 -12.38
CA ARG A 42 -0.61 -2.44 -12.02
C ARG A 42 0.88 -2.55 -12.34
N PHE A 43 1.35 -1.87 -13.38
CA PHE A 43 2.74 -1.91 -13.86
C PHE A 43 3.33 -0.49 -13.81
N THR A 44 3.57 0.00 -12.60
CA THR A 44 4.04 1.36 -12.37
C THR A 44 5.46 1.58 -12.85
N SER A 45 6.37 0.61 -12.63
CA SER A 45 7.78 0.71 -12.99
C SER A 45 8.04 0.11 -14.38
N GLN A 46 8.45 0.95 -15.33
CA GLN A 46 8.65 0.58 -16.73
C GLN A 46 10.07 0.95 -17.22
N PRO A 47 11.08 0.11 -16.95
CA PRO A 47 12.41 0.24 -17.52
C PRO A 47 12.40 -0.18 -18.99
N MET A 48 12.96 0.65 -19.87
CA MET A 48 12.94 0.44 -21.32
C MET A 48 14.19 0.95 -22.01
N ILE A 49 14.53 0.32 -23.14
CA ILE A 49 15.45 0.89 -24.13
C ILE A 49 14.65 1.64 -25.18
N THR A 50 15.26 2.70 -25.71
CA THR A 50 14.69 3.55 -26.75
C THR A 50 15.58 3.51 -27.99
N LEU A 51 14.96 3.38 -29.15
CA LEU A 51 15.62 3.36 -30.46
C LEU A 51 14.92 4.36 -31.38
N THR A 52 15.69 5.05 -32.22
CA THR A 52 15.15 5.85 -33.32
C THR A 52 15.27 5.06 -34.63
N GLY A 53 14.25 5.15 -35.48
CA GLY A 53 14.23 4.48 -36.78
C GLY A 53 13.62 5.34 -37.88
N GLN A 54 13.97 5.05 -39.13
CA GLN A 54 13.35 5.63 -40.32
C GLN A 54 12.94 4.52 -41.29
N GLY A 55 11.92 4.77 -42.11
CA GLY A 55 11.48 3.84 -43.16
C GLY A 55 10.03 3.43 -42.97
N THR A 56 9.74 2.13 -43.08
CA THR A 56 8.39 1.56 -43.01
C THR A 56 8.13 0.89 -41.66
N LEU A 57 6.85 0.74 -41.29
CA LEU A 57 6.46 -0.02 -40.09
C LEU A 57 6.95 -1.48 -40.11
N VAL A 58 7.06 -2.10 -41.29
CA VAL A 58 7.57 -3.48 -41.43
C VAL A 58 9.04 -3.55 -41.03
N GLU A 59 9.85 -2.60 -41.46
CA GLU A 59 11.27 -2.51 -41.09
C GLU A 59 11.44 -2.24 -39.60
N GLN A 60 10.59 -1.38 -39.00
CA GLN A 60 10.63 -1.13 -37.56
C GLN A 60 10.27 -2.38 -36.75
N ARG A 61 9.28 -3.17 -37.19
CA ARG A 61 8.95 -4.47 -36.56
C ARG A 61 10.12 -5.46 -36.62
N ALA A 62 10.84 -5.51 -37.75
CA ALA A 62 12.04 -6.34 -37.86
C ALA A 62 13.15 -5.86 -36.90
N SER A 63 13.29 -4.54 -36.72
CA SER A 63 14.22 -3.95 -35.75
C SER A 63 13.87 -4.34 -34.31
N VAL A 64 12.58 -4.28 -33.94
CA VAL A 64 12.09 -4.76 -32.63
C VAL A 64 12.44 -6.22 -32.42
N GLN A 65 12.13 -7.09 -33.38
CA GLN A 65 12.39 -8.54 -33.27
C GLN A 65 13.87 -8.85 -33.08
N ARG A 66 14.76 -8.14 -33.79
CA ARG A 66 16.21 -8.27 -33.63
C ARG A 66 16.63 -7.93 -32.21
N TRP A 67 16.26 -6.75 -31.72
CA TRP A 67 16.65 -6.31 -30.37
C TRP A 67 16.03 -7.16 -29.26
N GLN A 68 14.80 -7.64 -29.44
CA GLN A 68 14.19 -8.57 -28.48
C GLN A 68 14.95 -9.90 -28.39
N ARG A 69 15.50 -10.40 -29.51
CA ARG A 69 16.37 -11.57 -29.50
C ARG A 69 17.67 -11.28 -28.77
N ASP A 70 18.34 -10.17 -29.10
CA ASP A 70 19.62 -9.79 -28.49
C ASP A 70 19.48 -9.60 -26.97
N LEU A 71 18.38 -8.99 -26.51
CA LEU A 71 18.04 -8.90 -25.09
C LEU A 71 17.87 -10.28 -24.46
N ARG A 72 17.12 -11.18 -25.09
CA ARG A 72 16.90 -12.55 -24.58
C ARG A 72 18.19 -13.36 -24.52
N GLU A 73 19.09 -13.19 -25.49
CA GLU A 73 20.42 -13.81 -25.48
C GLU A 73 21.28 -13.29 -24.32
N ALA A 74 21.14 -12.02 -23.95
CA ALA A 74 21.72 -11.44 -22.73
C ALA A 74 20.97 -11.84 -21.45
N GLY A 75 19.91 -12.66 -21.55
CA GLY A 75 19.05 -13.05 -20.43
C GLY A 75 18.23 -11.89 -19.86
N VAL A 76 17.91 -10.89 -20.68
CA VAL A 76 16.99 -9.80 -20.39
C VAL A 76 15.68 -10.08 -21.15
N TYR A 77 14.54 -10.11 -20.46
CA TYR A 77 13.28 -10.57 -21.04
C TYR A 77 12.30 -9.42 -21.30
N PRO A 78 12.08 -9.03 -22.57
CA PRO A 78 11.08 -8.03 -22.93
C PRO A 78 9.67 -8.47 -22.57
N CYS A 79 8.87 -7.55 -22.01
CA CYS A 79 7.46 -7.75 -21.69
C CYS A 79 6.52 -6.85 -22.51
N ARG A 80 7.01 -5.74 -23.08
CA ARG A 80 6.24 -4.86 -23.98
C ARG A 80 7.13 -4.23 -25.04
N SER A 81 6.58 -3.92 -26.20
CA SER A 81 7.24 -3.09 -27.20
C SER A 81 6.25 -2.15 -27.88
N LYS A 82 6.65 -0.89 -28.01
CA LYS A 82 5.90 0.17 -28.68
C LYS A 82 6.68 0.66 -29.89
N ILE A 83 5.97 0.95 -30.98
CA ILE A 83 6.49 1.65 -32.15
C ILE A 83 5.61 2.89 -32.33
N GLU A 84 6.23 4.05 -32.26
CA GLU A 84 5.63 5.37 -32.30
C GLU A 84 6.09 6.09 -33.55
N ALA A 85 5.13 6.54 -34.37
CA ALA A 85 5.42 7.34 -35.54
C ALA A 85 5.35 8.83 -35.17
N ALA A 86 6.25 9.63 -35.74
CA ALA A 86 6.12 11.08 -35.67
C ALA A 86 4.79 11.53 -36.34
N PRO A 87 4.19 12.65 -35.89
CA PRO A 87 2.84 13.03 -36.30
C PRO A 87 2.75 13.48 -37.76
N TRP A 88 3.90 13.78 -38.39
CA TRP A 88 4.04 14.10 -39.81
C TRP A 88 4.26 12.88 -40.72
N CYS A 89 4.35 11.67 -40.15
CA CYS A 89 4.56 10.46 -40.93
C CYS A 89 3.39 10.17 -41.87
N VAL A 90 3.71 9.59 -43.03
CA VAL A 90 2.70 9.13 -43.99
C VAL A 90 1.86 8.06 -43.30
N GLY A 91 0.54 8.09 -43.48
CA GLY A 91 -0.39 7.10 -42.92
C GLY A 91 -0.87 7.38 -41.50
N VAL A 92 -0.43 8.47 -40.85
CA VAL A 92 -1.01 8.93 -39.56
C VAL A 92 -2.41 9.55 -39.81
N PRO A 93 -3.47 9.11 -39.09
CA PRO A 93 -4.83 9.58 -39.32
C PRO A 93 -4.98 11.06 -38.94
N GLN A 94 -5.53 11.86 -39.85
CA GLN A 94 -5.72 13.30 -39.65
C GLN A 94 -7.05 13.62 -38.95
N SER A 95 -8.11 12.87 -39.27
CA SER A 95 -9.48 13.05 -38.76
C SER A 95 -9.94 11.87 -37.90
N ASP A 96 -10.97 12.07 -37.09
CA ASP A 96 -11.54 11.03 -36.22
C ASP A 96 -12.14 9.89 -37.07
N GLU A 97 -12.75 10.21 -38.21
CA GLU A 97 -13.26 9.19 -39.15
C GLU A 97 -12.14 8.29 -39.70
N GLN A 98 -10.98 8.88 -39.98
CA GLN A 98 -9.80 8.11 -40.38
C GLN A 98 -9.28 7.25 -39.23
N ALA A 99 -9.22 7.79 -38.00
CA ALA A 99 -8.78 7.05 -36.82
C ALA A 99 -9.70 5.87 -36.48
N VAL A 100 -11.01 5.99 -36.70
CA VAL A 100 -11.97 4.87 -36.52
C VAL A 100 -11.72 3.74 -37.54
N ALA A 101 -11.23 4.08 -38.74
CA ALA A 101 -10.90 3.09 -39.76
C ALA A 101 -9.56 2.38 -39.51
N GLU A 102 -8.73 2.88 -38.58
CA GLU A 102 -7.43 2.30 -38.24
C GLU A 102 -7.57 1.02 -37.40
N PRO A 103 -6.55 0.13 -37.40
CA PRO A 103 -6.54 -1.04 -36.53
C PRO A 103 -6.75 -0.67 -35.05
N PRO A 104 -7.52 -1.48 -34.28
CA PRO A 104 -7.75 -1.21 -32.87
C PRO A 104 -6.43 -1.21 -32.09
N GLY A 105 -6.36 -0.37 -31.06
CA GLY A 105 -5.18 -0.25 -30.19
C GLY A 105 -4.13 0.76 -30.66
N ARG A 106 -4.36 1.47 -31.77
CA ARG A 106 -3.58 2.67 -32.14
C ARG A 106 -4.14 3.92 -31.46
N TYR A 107 -3.26 4.84 -31.09
CA TYR A 107 -3.62 6.06 -30.36
C TYR A 107 -2.55 7.13 -30.48
N PHE A 108 -2.93 8.38 -30.23
CA PHE A 108 -1.97 9.46 -30.03
C PHE A 108 -1.52 9.50 -28.57
N GLU A 109 -0.24 9.77 -28.35
CA GLU A 109 0.35 10.01 -27.04
C GLU A 109 1.12 11.32 -27.03
N HIS A 110 1.02 12.06 -25.94
CA HIS A 110 1.73 13.31 -25.74
C HIS A 110 2.57 13.24 -24.48
N HIS A 111 3.81 13.71 -24.57
CA HIS A 111 4.73 13.82 -23.46
C HIS A 111 5.08 15.31 -23.25
N VAL A 112 4.52 15.90 -22.19
CA VAL A 112 4.77 17.29 -21.82
C VAL A 112 5.78 17.32 -20.68
N LYS A 113 6.99 17.77 -20.95
CA LYS A 113 8.05 17.88 -19.95
C LYS A 113 7.95 19.20 -19.20
N LEU A 114 7.76 19.12 -17.89
CA LEU A 114 7.76 20.24 -16.95
C LEU A 114 9.12 20.38 -16.26
N LEU A 115 9.56 21.61 -16.01
CA LEU A 115 10.62 21.94 -15.07
C LEU A 115 10.00 22.39 -13.75
N LEU A 116 10.33 21.69 -12.67
CA LEU A 116 9.82 21.96 -11.33
C LEU A 116 10.98 22.39 -10.43
N THR A 117 11.06 23.68 -10.11
CA THR A 117 12.10 24.26 -9.25
C THR A 117 11.62 24.26 -7.80
N ARG A 118 11.96 23.22 -7.02
CA ARG A 118 11.54 22.97 -5.62
C ARG A 118 10.16 22.36 -5.47
N THR A 119 10.06 21.12 -5.91
CA THR A 119 8.84 20.32 -5.86
C THR A 119 8.51 19.87 -4.44
N THR A 120 7.40 20.34 -3.89
CA THR A 120 6.79 19.76 -2.68
C THR A 120 5.77 18.67 -3.03
N VAL A 121 5.38 17.85 -2.06
CA VAL A 121 4.26 16.90 -2.22
C VAL A 121 2.97 17.63 -2.60
N ALA A 122 2.75 18.83 -2.04
CA ALA A 122 1.59 19.65 -2.38
C ALA A 122 1.59 20.08 -3.85
N ASP A 123 2.75 20.48 -4.38
CA ASP A 123 2.88 20.86 -5.80
C ASP A 123 2.59 19.68 -6.73
N LEU A 124 3.14 18.50 -6.43
CA LEU A 124 2.91 17.28 -7.20
C LEU A 124 1.43 16.90 -7.24
N ALA A 125 0.77 17.00 -6.09
CA ALA A 125 -0.63 16.69 -5.98
C ALA A 125 -1.51 17.72 -6.72
N ALA A 126 -1.16 19.01 -6.65
CA ALA A 126 -1.85 20.07 -7.38
C ALA A 126 -1.70 19.92 -8.91
N ILE A 127 -0.50 19.59 -9.41
CA ILE A 127 -0.27 19.31 -10.83
C ILE A 127 -1.08 18.08 -11.25
N THR A 128 -1.11 17.03 -10.44
CA THR A 128 -1.88 15.82 -10.73
C THR A 128 -3.37 16.14 -10.88
N ASP A 129 -3.96 16.88 -9.95
CA ASP A 129 -5.37 17.31 -10.01
C ASP A 129 -5.66 18.18 -11.24
N LEU A 130 -4.71 19.05 -11.61
CA LEU A 130 -4.83 19.94 -12.77
C LEU A 130 -4.91 19.17 -14.09
N VAL A 131 -4.13 18.09 -14.24
CA VAL A 131 -3.95 17.41 -15.53
C VAL A 131 -4.93 16.24 -15.73
N VAL A 132 -5.47 15.66 -14.65
CA VAL A 132 -6.42 14.53 -14.70
C VAL A 132 -7.66 14.82 -15.56
N PRO A 133 -8.32 16.00 -15.49
CA PRO A 133 -9.48 16.32 -16.34
C PRO A 133 -9.20 16.27 -17.84
N TYR A 134 -7.93 16.44 -18.24
CA TYR A 134 -7.49 16.39 -19.63
C TYR A 134 -7.08 14.97 -20.07
N GLY A 135 -7.35 13.94 -19.27
CA GLY A 135 -6.93 12.57 -19.57
C GLY A 135 -5.42 12.39 -19.52
N ALA A 136 -4.74 13.22 -18.72
CA ALA A 136 -3.30 13.19 -18.55
C ALA A 136 -2.88 12.86 -17.11
N ARG A 137 -1.64 12.42 -16.95
CA ARG A 137 -1.07 11.94 -15.68
C ARG A 137 0.36 12.41 -15.52
N LEU A 138 0.71 12.88 -14.33
CA LEU A 138 2.08 13.24 -13.96
C LEU A 138 2.91 11.98 -13.69
N SER A 139 4.15 11.93 -14.17
CA SER A 139 5.08 10.85 -13.85
C SER A 139 5.50 10.91 -12.38
N ARG A 140 5.61 9.74 -11.76
CA ARG A 140 6.07 9.63 -10.37
C ARG A 140 7.53 9.97 -10.21
N ASN A 141 8.40 9.44 -11.06
CA ASN A 141 9.82 9.76 -10.97
C ASN A 141 10.15 11.05 -11.72
N ALA A 142 11.16 11.76 -11.21
CA ALA A 142 11.86 12.79 -11.97
C ALA A 142 12.77 12.11 -13.00
N ARG A 143 12.64 12.47 -14.28
CA ARG A 143 13.49 11.94 -15.34
C ARG A 143 14.91 12.49 -15.27
N ARG A 144 15.06 13.68 -14.68
CA ARG A 144 16.32 14.30 -14.34
C ARG A 144 16.12 15.14 -13.11
N GLU A 145 17.07 15.08 -12.20
CA GLU A 145 17.17 15.98 -11.06
C GLU A 145 18.51 16.70 -11.12
N THR A 146 18.49 18.00 -10.85
CA THR A 146 19.70 18.82 -10.77
C THR A 146 20.17 18.88 -9.31
N ALA A 147 21.45 19.21 -9.11
CA ALA A 147 22.02 19.35 -7.75
C ALA A 147 21.27 20.40 -6.90
N ASP A 148 20.57 21.32 -7.55
CA ASP A 148 19.86 22.44 -6.94
C ASP A 148 18.41 22.05 -6.56
N GLY A 149 18.02 20.79 -6.76
CA GLY A 149 16.68 20.25 -6.46
C GLY A 149 15.62 20.54 -7.52
N ALA A 150 16.00 21.05 -8.70
CA ALA A 150 15.06 21.19 -9.82
C ALA A 150 14.88 19.85 -10.53
N GLN A 151 13.63 19.50 -10.83
CA GLN A 151 13.23 18.21 -11.41
C GLN A 151 12.59 18.39 -12.79
N GLU A 152 12.96 17.54 -13.73
CA GLU A 152 12.22 17.35 -14.99
C GLU A 152 11.23 16.20 -14.83
N ARG A 153 9.91 16.48 -14.93
CA ARG A 153 8.84 15.47 -14.87
C ARG A 153 7.98 15.52 -16.12
N PHE A 154 7.34 14.39 -16.46
CA PHE A 154 6.46 14.31 -17.61
C PHE A 154 5.00 14.30 -17.21
N VAL A 155 4.18 15.09 -17.89
CA VAL A 155 2.74 14.90 -17.96
C VAL A 155 2.44 14.15 -19.25
N ASN A 156 1.86 12.95 -19.12
CA ASN A 156 1.58 12.06 -20.24
C ASN A 156 0.08 12.03 -20.50
N GLN A 157 -0.33 12.25 -21.75
CA GLN A 157 -1.73 12.23 -22.19
C GLN A 157 -1.89 11.20 -23.29
N ARG A 158 -2.98 10.42 -23.27
CA ARG A 158 -3.31 9.49 -24.35
C ARG A 158 -4.68 9.77 -24.94
N CYS A 159 -4.72 9.74 -26.26
CA CYS A 159 -5.87 10.10 -27.07
C CYS A 159 -6.26 8.90 -27.95
N HIS A 160 -7.15 8.05 -27.44
CA HIS A 160 -7.68 6.89 -28.16
C HIS A 160 -8.83 7.29 -29.10
N GLY A 161 -8.89 6.64 -30.27
CA GLY A 161 -10.03 6.72 -31.19
C GLY A 161 -10.24 8.08 -31.87
N VAL A 162 -9.22 8.93 -31.90
CA VAL A 162 -9.27 10.28 -32.49
C VAL A 162 -8.14 10.50 -33.48
N GLY A 163 -8.36 11.38 -34.45
CA GLY A 163 -7.36 11.81 -35.42
C GLY A 163 -6.44 12.91 -34.88
N LEU A 164 -5.42 13.24 -35.67
CA LEU A 164 -4.38 14.22 -35.32
C LEU A 164 -4.95 15.59 -34.94
N ILE A 165 -6.01 16.05 -35.62
CA ILE A 165 -6.64 17.36 -35.36
C ILE A 165 -7.20 17.40 -33.93
N THR A 166 -8.02 16.42 -33.57
CA THR A 166 -8.64 16.32 -32.24
C THR A 166 -7.60 16.06 -31.15
N ALA A 167 -6.61 15.19 -31.42
CA ALA A 167 -5.51 14.94 -30.49
C ALA A 167 -4.73 16.24 -30.19
N LYS A 168 -4.40 17.03 -31.22
CA LYS A 168 -3.73 18.31 -31.06
C LYS A 168 -4.57 19.32 -30.27
N GLN A 169 -5.88 19.39 -30.52
CA GLN A 169 -6.75 20.26 -29.73
C GLN A 169 -6.71 19.92 -28.24
N ARG A 170 -6.79 18.63 -27.89
CA ARG A 170 -6.71 18.15 -26.49
C ARG A 170 -5.35 18.45 -25.85
N LEU A 171 -4.27 18.41 -26.64
CA LEU A 171 -2.95 18.82 -26.20
C LEU A 171 -2.91 20.32 -25.93
N ASP A 172 -3.41 21.14 -26.85
CA ASP A 172 -3.43 22.61 -26.71
C ASP A 172 -4.22 23.04 -25.46
N GLU A 173 -5.35 22.39 -25.16
CA GLU A 173 -6.14 22.59 -23.93
C GLU A 173 -5.34 22.27 -22.66
N LEU A 174 -4.62 21.13 -22.65
CA LEU A 174 -3.73 20.74 -21.54
C LEU A 174 -2.58 21.75 -21.35
N LEU A 175 -1.91 22.15 -22.45
CA LEU A 175 -0.81 23.12 -22.40
C LEU A 175 -1.30 24.49 -21.91
N GLN A 176 -2.50 24.92 -22.30
CA GLN A 176 -3.10 26.15 -21.81
C GLN A 176 -3.34 26.10 -20.30
N ALA A 177 -3.85 24.98 -19.78
CA ALA A 177 -4.08 24.80 -18.35
C ALA A 177 -2.77 24.85 -17.54
N LEU A 178 -1.73 24.16 -18.02
CA LEU A 178 -0.40 24.15 -17.38
C LEU A 178 0.24 25.54 -17.36
N ASN A 179 0.20 26.26 -18.48
CA ASN A 179 0.71 27.63 -18.57
C ASN A 179 -0.09 28.61 -17.68
N ALA A 180 -1.42 28.48 -17.64
CA ALA A 180 -2.27 29.31 -16.79
C ALA A 180 -2.00 29.09 -15.29
N ALA A 181 -1.61 27.87 -14.91
CA ALA A 181 -1.15 27.55 -13.56
C ALA A 181 0.32 27.95 -13.28
N GLY A 182 1.03 28.50 -14.27
CA GLY A 182 2.39 29.01 -14.13
C GLY A 182 3.50 27.94 -14.22
N HIS A 183 3.20 26.75 -14.75
CA HIS A 183 4.21 25.69 -14.90
C HIS A 183 5.08 25.93 -16.13
N GLU A 184 6.40 25.79 -15.97
CA GLU A 184 7.36 25.91 -17.08
C GLU A 184 7.41 24.62 -17.91
N ILE A 185 7.04 24.74 -19.19
CA ILE A 185 7.06 23.65 -20.16
C ILE A 185 8.37 23.70 -20.96
N VAL A 186 9.23 22.70 -20.77
CA VAL A 186 10.55 22.64 -21.40
C VAL A 186 10.49 22.01 -22.79
N ARG A 187 9.63 21.00 -22.94
CA ARG A 187 9.51 20.24 -24.19
C ARG A 187 8.12 19.62 -24.30
N VAL A 188 7.62 19.54 -25.52
CA VAL A 188 6.41 18.80 -25.86
C VAL A 188 6.74 17.84 -26.98
N GLU A 189 6.41 16.57 -26.80
CA GLU A 189 6.47 15.54 -27.83
C GLU A 189 5.05 15.04 -28.08
N GLN A 190 4.73 14.79 -29.34
CA GLN A 190 3.45 14.25 -29.78
C GLN A 190 3.75 13.15 -30.78
N GLU A 191 3.20 11.96 -30.55
CA GLU A 191 3.50 10.75 -31.30
C GLU A 191 2.22 9.93 -31.56
N TYR A 192 2.25 9.10 -32.60
CA TYR A 192 1.18 8.18 -32.93
C TYR A 192 1.66 6.74 -32.74
N VAL A 193 1.15 6.06 -31.71
CA VAL A 193 1.47 4.66 -31.41
C VAL A 193 0.82 3.76 -32.45
N VAL A 194 1.63 3.24 -33.37
CA VAL A 194 1.18 2.39 -34.50
C VAL A 194 1.24 0.90 -34.18
N PHE A 195 1.98 0.54 -33.14
CA PHE A 195 2.05 -0.81 -32.60
C PHE A 195 2.36 -0.76 -31.10
N ASP A 196 1.59 -1.53 -30.34
CA ASP A 196 1.81 -1.80 -28.94
C ASP A 196 1.57 -3.29 -28.70
N SER A 197 2.58 -4.02 -28.23
CA SER A 197 2.46 -5.46 -28.06
C SER A 197 1.62 -5.85 -26.84
N ASP A 198 1.45 -4.95 -25.86
CA ASP A 198 0.73 -5.27 -24.62
C ASP A 198 0.21 -4.02 -23.88
N LEU A 199 -1.03 -3.62 -24.20
CA LEU A 199 -1.76 -2.53 -23.53
C LEU A 199 -2.08 -2.82 -22.05
N HIS A 200 -1.98 -4.07 -21.59
CA HIS A 200 -2.27 -4.43 -20.20
C HIS A 200 -1.31 -3.76 -19.20
N HIS A 201 -0.16 -3.28 -19.67
CA HIS A 201 0.79 -2.51 -18.85
C HIS A 201 0.21 -1.16 -18.37
N ASP A 202 -0.86 -0.66 -18.98
CA ASP A 202 -1.53 0.57 -18.56
C ASP A 202 -2.77 0.32 -17.69
N GLN A 203 -3.01 -0.95 -17.30
CA GLN A 203 -4.16 -1.34 -16.50
C GLN A 203 -4.18 -0.55 -15.17
N GLY A 204 -5.26 0.22 -14.98
CA GLY A 204 -5.48 1.04 -13.78
C GLY A 204 -4.67 2.35 -13.75
N TRP A 205 -4.00 2.72 -14.84
CA TRP A 205 -3.28 3.99 -14.94
C TRP A 205 -4.24 5.13 -15.32
N LEU A 206 -4.81 5.10 -16.53
CA LEU A 206 -5.74 6.15 -17.00
C LEU A 206 -7.17 5.90 -16.52
N ASP A 207 -7.63 4.66 -16.54
CA ASP A 207 -9.00 4.31 -16.13
C ASP A 207 -9.17 4.36 -14.60
N LEU A 208 -10.36 4.74 -14.14
CA LEU A 208 -10.75 4.54 -12.75
C LEU A 208 -10.77 3.03 -12.43
N PRO A 209 -10.15 2.57 -11.34
CA PRO A 209 -10.02 1.15 -11.06
C PRO A 209 -11.38 0.52 -10.73
N THR A 210 -12.06 -0.04 -11.72
CA THR A 210 -13.11 -1.04 -11.50
C THR A 210 -12.46 -2.42 -11.41
N ARG A 211 -11.99 -2.78 -10.21
CA ARG A 211 -11.62 -4.18 -9.93
C ARG A 211 -12.89 -5.00 -9.74
N THR A 212 -13.44 -5.56 -10.81
CA THR A 212 -14.33 -6.72 -10.65
C THR A 212 -13.44 -7.95 -10.47
N ALA A 213 -13.26 -8.39 -9.22
CA ALA A 213 -12.70 -9.71 -8.95
C ALA A 213 -13.53 -10.76 -9.72
N SER A 214 -12.89 -11.81 -10.25
CA SER A 214 -13.63 -12.87 -10.93
C SER A 214 -14.64 -13.51 -9.96
N GLY A 215 -15.81 -13.93 -10.46
CA GLY A 215 -16.89 -14.45 -9.62
C GLY A 215 -16.48 -15.64 -8.73
N TRP A 216 -15.50 -16.44 -9.17
CA TRP A 216 -14.92 -17.53 -8.39
C TRP A 216 -14.16 -17.04 -7.15
N VAL A 217 -13.37 -15.96 -7.28
CA VAL A 217 -12.62 -15.38 -6.15
C VAL A 217 -13.59 -14.82 -5.12
N GLN A 218 -14.65 -14.13 -5.58
CA GLN A 218 -15.69 -13.60 -4.69
C GLN A 218 -16.44 -14.71 -3.94
N ALA A 219 -16.81 -15.79 -4.63
CA ALA A 219 -17.50 -16.92 -4.02
C ALA A 219 -16.63 -17.62 -2.96
N ARG A 220 -15.34 -17.85 -3.27
CA ARG A 220 -14.39 -18.42 -2.32
C ARG A 220 -14.16 -17.51 -1.11
N GLU A 221 -13.99 -16.21 -1.33
CA GLU A 221 -13.88 -15.24 -0.25
C GLU A 221 -15.11 -15.26 0.66
N ALA A 222 -16.32 -15.27 0.08
CA ALA A 222 -17.56 -15.34 0.87
C ALA A 222 -17.65 -16.63 1.71
N GLU A 223 -17.21 -17.76 1.15
CA GLU A 223 -17.14 -19.04 1.88
C GLU A 223 -16.16 -18.95 3.06
N MET A 224 -14.93 -18.49 2.83
CA MET A 224 -13.92 -18.39 3.89
C MET A 224 -14.34 -17.41 4.99
N ARG A 225 -14.94 -16.28 4.60
CA ARG A 225 -15.44 -15.25 5.53
C ARG A 225 -16.64 -15.70 6.36
N SER A 226 -17.25 -16.84 6.06
CA SER A 226 -18.40 -17.40 6.81
C SER A 226 -18.12 -18.77 7.44
N ALA A 227 -16.86 -19.20 7.43
CA ALA A 227 -16.45 -20.50 7.95
C ALA A 227 -16.75 -20.62 9.46
N PRO A 228 -17.33 -21.74 9.95
CA PRO A 228 -17.55 -21.97 11.37
C PRO A 228 -16.23 -22.26 12.12
N ALA A 229 -16.26 -22.15 13.45
CA ALA A 229 -15.16 -22.56 14.31
C ALA A 229 -14.75 -24.02 14.06
N GLY A 230 -13.45 -24.31 14.08
CA GLY A 230 -12.90 -25.65 13.82
C GLY A 230 -12.83 -26.05 12.34
N SER A 231 -13.11 -25.12 11.41
CA SER A 231 -12.95 -25.36 9.97
C SER A 231 -11.48 -25.71 9.62
N PRO A 232 -11.23 -26.70 8.73
CA PRO A 232 -9.88 -27.08 8.36
C PRO A 232 -9.07 -25.91 7.80
N GLY A 233 -7.80 -25.81 8.21
CA GLY A 233 -6.85 -24.81 7.72
C GLY A 233 -6.97 -23.42 8.35
N PHE A 234 -7.91 -23.20 9.28
CA PHE A 234 -7.97 -22.01 10.13
C PHE A 234 -7.11 -22.19 11.39
N PRO A 235 -6.65 -21.09 12.02
CA PRO A 235 -5.89 -21.17 13.26
C PRO A 235 -6.75 -21.65 14.44
N PRO A 236 -6.15 -22.27 15.49
CA PRO A 236 -6.87 -22.66 16.71
C PRO A 236 -7.57 -21.51 17.44
N THR A 237 -7.10 -20.29 17.20
CA THR A 237 -7.61 -19.03 17.74
C THR A 237 -8.80 -18.46 16.95
N TYR A 238 -9.20 -19.08 15.83
CA TYR A 238 -10.40 -18.68 15.08
C TYR A 238 -11.68 -19.23 15.74
N LEU A 239 -12.32 -18.40 16.57
CA LEU A 239 -13.49 -18.76 17.38
C LEU A 239 -14.69 -17.82 17.11
N PRO A 240 -15.25 -17.80 15.89
CA PRO A 240 -16.38 -16.93 15.57
C PRO A 240 -17.63 -17.28 16.39
N VAL A 241 -18.37 -16.24 16.77
CA VAL A 241 -19.73 -16.33 17.31
C VAL A 241 -20.60 -17.07 16.30
N PRO A 242 -21.32 -18.13 16.72
CA PRO A 242 -22.23 -18.85 15.83
C PRO A 242 -23.25 -17.91 15.20
N ALA A 243 -23.31 -17.92 13.86
CA ALA A 243 -24.21 -17.06 13.12
C ALA A 243 -25.68 -17.35 13.47
N SER A 244 -26.47 -16.30 13.64
CA SER A 244 -27.90 -16.37 13.91
C SER A 244 -28.66 -15.29 13.12
N SER A 245 -29.97 -15.18 13.34
CA SER A 245 -30.76 -14.07 12.78
C SER A 245 -30.42 -12.71 13.39
N THR A 246 -29.77 -12.67 14.55
CA THR A 246 -29.50 -11.45 15.32
C THR A 246 -28.03 -11.04 15.38
N VAL A 247 -27.11 -11.96 15.09
CA VAL A 247 -25.67 -11.71 15.05
C VAL A 247 -25.01 -12.44 13.88
N ARG A 248 -24.10 -11.76 13.21
CA ARG A 248 -23.21 -12.34 12.19
C ARG A 248 -21.80 -11.88 12.49
N GLN A 249 -20.83 -12.77 12.38
CA GLN A 249 -19.43 -12.41 12.51
C GLN A 249 -18.70 -12.99 11.32
N ARG A 250 -17.97 -12.13 10.60
CA ARG A 250 -17.19 -12.53 9.43
C ARG A 250 -15.76 -12.88 9.84
N ALA A 251 -15.11 -13.70 9.05
CA ALA A 251 -13.66 -13.85 9.13
C ALA A 251 -12.98 -12.66 8.41
N VAL A 252 -11.86 -12.20 8.94
CA VAL A 252 -11.00 -11.16 8.31
C VAL A 252 -9.61 -11.72 8.10
N PHE A 253 -9.08 -11.50 6.90
CA PHE A 253 -7.74 -11.92 6.55
C PHE A 253 -6.71 -11.20 7.44
N ASP A 254 -5.78 -11.96 8.02
CA ASP A 254 -4.71 -11.46 8.88
C ASP A 254 -3.38 -12.00 8.37
N PRO A 255 -2.49 -11.11 7.86
CA PRO A 255 -1.16 -11.51 7.40
C PRO A 255 -0.34 -12.26 8.45
N ALA A 256 -0.54 -11.99 9.74
CA ALA A 256 0.21 -12.64 10.82
C ALA A 256 -0.10 -14.14 10.99
N LEU A 257 -1.11 -14.64 10.26
CA LEU A 257 -1.56 -16.02 10.27
C LEU A 257 -1.25 -16.76 8.95
N LYS A 258 -0.39 -16.22 8.07
CA LYS A 258 -0.07 -16.80 6.75
C LYS A 258 0.52 -18.21 6.77
N GLN A 259 1.04 -18.67 7.89
CA GLN A 259 1.42 -20.06 8.15
C GLN A 259 0.21 -21.03 8.09
N TYR A 260 -1.01 -20.52 8.25
CA TYR A 260 -2.25 -21.27 8.07
C TYR A 260 -2.79 -21.08 6.64
N PRO A 261 -3.27 -22.15 5.98
CA PRO A 261 -3.88 -22.05 4.65
C PRO A 261 -5.02 -21.01 4.56
N ASN A 262 -5.79 -20.89 5.65
CA ASN A 262 -6.84 -19.90 5.82
C ASN A 262 -6.43 -18.94 6.96
N ALA A 263 -5.56 -18.00 6.61
CA ALA A 263 -5.01 -16.96 7.49
C ALA A 263 -6.07 -15.91 7.89
N TYR A 264 -7.07 -16.33 8.67
CA TYR A 264 -8.19 -15.50 9.08
C TYR A 264 -8.33 -15.45 10.60
N ARG A 265 -8.61 -14.25 11.12
CA ARG A 265 -9.11 -14.03 12.49
C ARG A 265 -10.61 -13.71 12.46
N THR A 266 -11.22 -13.63 13.63
CA THR A 266 -12.59 -13.14 13.74
C THR A 266 -12.62 -11.61 13.52
N ALA A 267 -13.58 -11.13 12.73
CA ALA A 267 -13.94 -9.72 12.67
C ALA A 267 -14.80 -9.37 13.89
N GLU A 268 -15.26 -8.12 13.99
CA GLU A 268 -16.30 -7.83 14.97
C GLU A 268 -17.69 -8.26 14.53
N PRO A 269 -18.54 -8.67 15.49
CA PRO A 269 -19.88 -9.11 15.18
C PRO A 269 -20.77 -7.94 14.74
N ASP A 270 -21.42 -8.13 13.60
CA ASP A 270 -22.54 -7.32 13.14
C ASP A 270 -23.81 -7.76 13.88
N PHE A 271 -24.45 -6.81 14.57
CA PHE A 271 -25.70 -7.04 15.27
C PHE A 271 -26.88 -6.47 14.50
N ALA A 272 -28.00 -7.20 14.49
CA ALA A 272 -29.24 -6.69 13.88
C ALA A 272 -29.86 -5.50 14.64
N VAL A 273 -29.41 -5.24 15.87
CA VAL A 273 -29.89 -4.16 16.74
C VAL A 273 -28.70 -3.37 17.25
N ASP A 274 -28.59 -2.10 16.86
CA ASP A 274 -27.43 -1.24 17.16
C ASP A 274 -27.13 -1.13 18.66
N SER A 275 -28.16 -1.05 19.51
CA SER A 275 -27.98 -0.96 20.96
C SER A 275 -27.37 -2.22 21.58
N VAL A 276 -27.54 -3.39 20.95
CA VAL A 276 -26.87 -4.64 21.36
C VAL A 276 -25.40 -4.56 20.98
N GLY A 277 -25.08 -4.04 19.78
CA GLY A 277 -23.71 -3.82 19.32
C GLY A 277 -22.95 -2.86 20.21
N LEU A 278 -23.54 -1.72 20.59
CA LEU A 278 -22.93 -0.75 21.51
C LEU A 278 -22.61 -1.40 22.87
N ARG A 279 -23.57 -2.12 23.45
CA ARG A 279 -23.36 -2.83 24.73
C ARG A 279 -22.28 -3.90 24.65
N TRP A 280 -22.16 -4.60 23.51
CA TRP A 280 -21.12 -5.60 23.30
C TRP A 280 -19.75 -4.96 23.14
N ALA A 281 -19.64 -3.87 22.38
CA ALA A 281 -18.41 -3.10 22.24
C ALA A 281 -17.94 -2.53 23.59
N ASP A 282 -18.86 -1.98 24.41
CA ASP A 282 -18.53 -1.50 25.75
C ASP A 282 -18.05 -2.63 26.68
N ALA A 283 -18.69 -3.79 26.62
CA ALA A 283 -18.27 -4.97 27.40
C ALA A 283 -16.88 -5.45 26.97
N ARG A 284 -16.59 -5.46 25.67
CA ARG A 284 -15.28 -5.81 25.12
C ARG A 284 -14.21 -4.80 25.55
N ARG A 285 -14.50 -3.51 25.47
CA ARG A 285 -13.58 -2.44 25.90
C ARG A 285 -13.27 -2.56 27.40
N ALA A 286 -14.28 -2.84 28.22
CA ALA A 286 -14.07 -3.09 29.65
C ALA A 286 -13.19 -4.33 29.89
N ALA A 287 -13.38 -5.41 29.12
CA ALA A 287 -12.56 -6.60 29.19
C ALA A 287 -11.10 -6.33 28.76
N MET A 288 -10.88 -5.58 27.68
CA MET A 288 -9.55 -5.15 27.21
C MET A 288 -8.83 -4.29 28.26
N ASN A 289 -9.52 -3.30 28.82
CA ASN A 289 -8.98 -2.44 29.87
C ASN A 289 -8.62 -3.22 31.14
N HIS A 290 -9.40 -4.25 31.47
CA HIS A 290 -9.09 -5.15 32.57
C HIS A 290 -7.83 -5.97 32.29
N VAL A 291 -7.70 -6.55 31.09
CA VAL A 291 -6.47 -7.28 30.69
C VAL A 291 -5.24 -6.39 30.78
N LEU A 292 -5.31 -5.17 30.26
CA LEU A 292 -4.24 -4.16 30.36
C LEU A 292 -3.88 -3.86 31.81
N THR A 293 -4.88 -3.66 32.66
CA THR A 293 -4.69 -3.42 34.10
C THR A 293 -4.04 -4.61 34.79
N ALA A 294 -4.47 -5.83 34.49
CA ALA A 294 -3.90 -7.06 35.04
C ALA A 294 -2.43 -7.20 34.63
N ILE A 295 -2.11 -7.09 33.34
CA ILE A 295 -0.73 -7.18 32.82
C ILE A 295 0.17 -6.13 33.47
N ALA A 296 -0.28 -4.88 33.59
CA ALA A 296 0.47 -3.79 34.19
C ALA A 296 0.84 -4.02 35.68
N THR A 297 0.15 -4.95 36.36
CA THR A 297 0.43 -5.31 37.76
C THR A 297 1.34 -6.52 37.92
N THR A 298 1.65 -7.22 36.83
CA THR A 298 2.52 -8.41 36.85
C THR A 298 4.01 -8.04 36.85
N SER A 299 4.87 -8.98 37.24
CA SER A 299 6.31 -8.96 36.96
C SER A 299 6.60 -8.81 35.46
N ALA A 300 5.79 -9.47 34.62
CA ALA A 300 5.88 -9.39 33.17
C ALA A 300 5.61 -7.98 32.62
N GLY A 301 4.82 -7.16 33.32
CA GLY A 301 4.49 -5.78 32.88
C GLY A 301 5.71 -4.88 32.75
N GLY A 302 6.80 -5.14 33.49
CA GLY A 302 8.07 -4.41 33.32
C GLY A 302 8.85 -4.79 32.07
N CYS A 303 8.51 -5.93 31.46
CA CYS A 303 9.17 -6.47 30.27
C CYS A 303 8.29 -6.38 29.02
N LEU A 304 7.08 -5.81 29.13
CA LEU A 304 6.11 -5.72 28.05
C LEU A 304 5.89 -4.26 27.65
N VAL A 305 6.16 -3.96 26.39
CA VAL A 305 5.96 -2.63 25.80
C VAL A 305 4.74 -2.70 24.89
N LEU A 306 3.66 -2.03 25.29
CA LEU A 306 2.44 -1.90 24.50
C LEU A 306 2.71 -1.11 23.22
N ARG A 307 2.12 -1.55 22.11
CA ARG A 307 2.13 -0.84 20.83
C ARG A 307 0.78 -0.96 20.13
N GLY A 308 0.73 -0.50 18.89
CA GLY A 308 -0.41 -0.75 18.02
C GLY A 308 -1.60 0.14 18.34
N SER A 309 -2.79 -0.35 18.06
CA SER A 309 -4.00 0.49 17.97
C SER A 309 -4.49 1.04 19.30
N VAL A 310 -4.18 0.37 20.41
CA VAL A 310 -4.64 0.75 21.75
C VAL A 310 -4.04 2.09 22.20
N THR A 311 -2.77 2.34 21.87
CA THR A 311 -2.09 3.58 22.29
C THR A 311 -2.67 4.80 21.58
N MET A 312 -3.25 4.62 20.40
CA MET A 312 -3.89 5.69 19.61
C MET A 312 -4.97 6.41 20.41
N ALA A 313 -5.76 5.69 21.21
CA ALA A 313 -6.84 6.29 22.00
C ALA A 313 -6.33 7.32 23.03
N ALA A 314 -5.09 7.21 23.50
CA ALA A 314 -4.50 8.21 24.40
C ALA A 314 -4.16 9.53 23.71
N TRP A 315 -3.91 9.51 22.40
CA TRP A 315 -3.52 10.69 21.63
C TRP A 315 -4.69 11.31 20.87
N PHE A 316 -5.65 10.50 20.43
CA PHE A 316 -6.69 10.89 19.48
C PHE A 316 -8.12 10.76 20.01
N GLY A 317 -8.33 10.09 21.15
CA GLY A 317 -9.68 9.88 21.69
C GLY A 317 -10.61 9.23 20.66
N ASP A 318 -11.72 9.88 20.36
CA ASP A 318 -12.76 9.38 19.43
C ASP A 318 -12.31 9.34 17.96
N ASP A 319 -11.24 10.05 17.60
CA ASP A 319 -10.65 9.97 16.24
C ASP A 319 -9.84 8.68 16.07
N ALA A 320 -9.41 8.02 17.16
CA ALA A 320 -8.82 6.69 17.08
C ALA A 320 -9.89 5.68 16.68
N ARG A 321 -9.57 4.79 15.74
CA ARG A 321 -10.42 3.62 15.48
C ARG A 321 -10.45 2.71 16.70
N GLU A 322 -11.57 2.01 16.91
CA GLU A 322 -11.69 1.04 18.01
C GLU A 322 -10.59 -0.04 17.87
N PRO A 323 -9.78 -0.29 18.92
CA PRO A 323 -8.73 -1.29 18.87
C PRO A 323 -9.30 -2.72 18.85
N ARG A 324 -8.69 -3.60 18.05
CA ARG A 324 -9.13 -5.00 17.90
C ARG A 324 -8.26 -5.98 18.70
N ASP A 325 -7.10 -5.55 19.14
CA ASP A 325 -6.07 -6.39 19.73
C ASP A 325 -5.26 -5.58 20.75
N LEU A 326 -4.56 -6.30 21.63
CA LEU A 326 -3.54 -5.76 22.51
C LEU A 326 -2.18 -6.25 22.00
N ASP A 327 -1.39 -5.37 21.39
CA ASP A 327 -0.07 -5.71 20.84
C ASP A 327 1.05 -5.36 21.83
N PHE A 328 1.93 -6.30 22.12
CA PHE A 328 3.09 -6.10 22.99
C PHE A 328 4.39 -6.53 22.31
N VAL A 329 5.47 -5.80 22.57
CA VAL A 329 6.85 -6.22 22.31
C VAL A 329 7.52 -6.58 23.63
N VAL A 330 8.20 -7.72 23.66
CA VAL A 330 8.95 -8.19 24.82
C VAL A 330 10.33 -7.55 24.85
N THR A 331 10.72 -7.03 26.02
CA THR A 331 12.06 -6.54 26.33
C THR A 331 12.68 -7.32 27.48
N PRO A 332 13.97 -7.68 27.44
CA PRO A 332 14.92 -7.42 26.35
C PRO A 332 14.67 -8.31 25.11
N HIS A 333 15.09 -7.81 23.94
CA HIS A 333 14.97 -8.51 22.65
C HIS A 333 15.68 -9.88 22.59
N THR A 334 16.51 -10.21 23.60
CA THR A 334 17.15 -11.52 23.72
C THR A 334 16.19 -12.62 24.15
N VAL A 335 14.99 -12.28 24.63
CA VAL A 335 13.94 -13.27 24.92
C VAL A 335 13.30 -13.70 23.60
N THR A 336 13.48 -14.97 23.26
CA THR A 336 12.87 -15.61 22.08
C THR A 336 11.61 -16.38 22.46
N SER A 337 10.68 -16.59 21.54
CA SER A 337 9.37 -17.19 21.83
C SER A 337 9.46 -18.65 22.32
N ASP A 338 10.55 -19.35 22.03
CA ASP A 338 10.83 -20.73 22.43
C ASP A 338 11.57 -20.85 23.77
N SER A 339 12.04 -19.72 24.32
CA SER A 339 12.81 -19.66 25.56
C SER A 339 11.98 -19.99 26.80
N ALA A 340 12.65 -20.36 27.88
CA ALA A 340 12.01 -20.56 29.19
C ALA A 340 11.40 -19.25 29.73
N ASP A 341 12.08 -18.13 29.50
CA ASP A 341 11.62 -16.81 29.94
C ASP A 341 10.32 -16.40 29.24
N ALA A 342 10.16 -16.71 27.95
CA ALA A 342 8.91 -16.49 27.24
C ALA A 342 7.75 -17.30 27.84
N ARG A 343 7.99 -18.56 28.23
CA ARG A 343 6.96 -19.39 28.88
C ARG A 343 6.56 -18.83 30.24
N VAL A 344 7.53 -18.42 31.05
CA VAL A 344 7.27 -17.76 32.34
C VAL A 344 6.44 -16.48 32.15
N LEU A 345 6.79 -15.66 31.17
CA LEU A 345 6.06 -14.43 30.85
C LEU A 345 4.60 -14.72 30.46
N LEU A 346 4.36 -15.68 29.57
CA LEU A 346 3.01 -16.03 29.13
C LEU A 346 2.20 -16.67 30.27
N ASP A 347 2.82 -17.50 31.10
CA ASP A 347 2.20 -18.09 32.28
C ASP A 347 1.87 -17.06 33.36
N ASP A 348 2.69 -16.03 33.53
CA ASP A 348 2.41 -14.88 34.41
C ASP A 348 1.16 -14.13 33.95
N ILE A 349 1.02 -13.86 32.65
CA ILE A 349 -0.21 -13.25 32.07
C ILE A 349 -1.42 -14.13 32.35
N ARG A 350 -1.34 -15.43 32.03
CA ARG A 350 -2.43 -16.39 32.27
C ARG A 350 -2.80 -16.46 33.75
N SER A 351 -1.81 -16.46 34.64
CA SER A 351 -2.02 -16.53 36.09
C SER A 351 -2.65 -15.26 36.64
N ALA A 352 -2.22 -14.09 36.18
CA ALA A 352 -2.82 -12.82 36.57
C ALA A 352 -4.30 -12.74 36.16
N LEU A 353 -4.62 -13.13 34.92
CA LEU A 353 -6.01 -13.17 34.44
C LEU A 353 -6.86 -14.21 35.18
N ARG A 354 -6.28 -15.34 35.62
CA ARG A 354 -7.00 -16.33 36.45
C ARG A 354 -7.24 -15.84 37.88
N ALA A 355 -6.28 -15.12 38.45
CA ALA A 355 -6.39 -14.58 39.80
C ALA A 355 -7.43 -13.46 39.89
N ASP A 356 -7.51 -12.64 38.84
CA ASP A 356 -8.51 -11.59 38.69
C ASP A 356 -9.08 -11.60 37.25
N PRO A 357 -10.13 -12.40 36.99
CA PRO A 357 -10.75 -12.48 35.68
C PRO A 357 -11.57 -11.23 35.31
N GLY A 358 -11.84 -10.32 36.25
CA GLY A 358 -12.59 -9.10 35.94
C GLY A 358 -13.95 -9.34 35.27
N PRO A 359 -14.37 -8.46 34.33
CA PRO A 359 -15.72 -8.47 33.77
C PRO A 359 -15.90 -9.59 32.74
N GLY A 360 -16.21 -10.79 33.23
CA GLY A 360 -16.69 -11.90 32.42
C GLY A 360 -15.64 -12.62 31.57
N LEU A 361 -14.34 -12.28 31.70
CA LEU A 361 -13.27 -13.04 31.04
C LEU A 361 -13.27 -14.50 31.54
N ARG A 362 -12.88 -15.40 30.64
CA ARG A 362 -12.83 -16.86 30.84
C ARG A 362 -11.38 -17.34 30.66
N PRO A 363 -10.47 -17.00 31.58
CA PRO A 363 -9.04 -17.26 31.45
C PRO A 363 -8.68 -18.76 31.46
N GLU A 364 -9.59 -19.63 31.89
CA GLU A 364 -9.48 -21.08 31.77
C GLU A 364 -9.68 -21.60 30.33
N ARG A 365 -10.21 -20.77 29.43
CA ARG A 365 -10.46 -21.09 28.02
C ARG A 365 -9.50 -20.38 27.05
N ILE A 366 -8.38 -19.84 27.55
CA ILE A 366 -7.41 -19.15 26.70
C ILE A 366 -6.85 -20.10 25.65
N ALA A 367 -7.06 -19.76 24.38
CA ALA A 367 -6.41 -20.40 23.24
C ALA A 367 -5.09 -19.69 22.91
N GLU A 368 -4.13 -20.43 22.38
CA GLU A 368 -2.85 -19.88 21.91
C GLU A 368 -2.57 -20.34 20.48
N SER A 369 -1.98 -19.44 19.68
CA SER A 369 -1.40 -19.77 18.38
C SER A 369 -0.09 -19.02 18.17
N GLU A 370 0.81 -19.62 17.42
CA GLU A 370 1.97 -18.92 16.87
C GLU A 370 1.50 -17.89 15.83
N ILE A 371 2.16 -16.73 15.79
CA ILE A 371 1.91 -15.66 14.82
C ILE A 371 3.24 -15.12 14.29
N TRP A 372 3.22 -14.61 13.05
CA TRP A 372 4.35 -13.90 12.44
C TRP A 372 3.93 -12.46 12.14
N THR A 373 4.02 -11.58 13.13
CA THR A 373 3.54 -10.20 13.01
C THR A 373 4.36 -9.46 11.95
N TYR A 374 3.66 -8.86 10.97
CA TYR A 374 4.26 -8.16 9.83
C TYR A 374 5.27 -9.03 9.05
N GLU A 375 5.01 -10.34 8.99
CA GLU A 375 5.79 -11.36 8.25
C GLU A 375 7.24 -11.54 8.75
N ARG A 376 7.58 -10.92 9.89
CA ARG A 376 8.97 -10.75 10.34
C ARG A 376 9.19 -11.14 11.78
N ALA A 377 8.24 -10.79 12.66
CA ALA A 377 8.43 -10.91 14.09
C ALA A 377 7.68 -12.12 14.66
N ASP A 378 8.43 -13.03 15.28
CA ASP A 378 7.90 -14.22 15.94
C ASP A 378 7.10 -13.81 17.18
N GLY A 379 5.87 -14.30 17.27
CA GLY A 379 4.95 -13.95 18.35
C GLY A 379 4.06 -15.09 18.81
N ARG A 380 3.36 -14.84 19.91
CA ARG A 380 2.28 -15.68 20.44
C ARG A 380 1.02 -14.84 20.57
N ARG A 381 -0.07 -15.36 20.01
CA ARG A 381 -1.41 -14.81 20.15
C ARG A 381 -2.16 -15.58 21.21
N LEU A 382 -2.60 -14.90 22.26
CA LEU A 382 -3.54 -15.40 23.25
C LEU A 382 -4.93 -14.85 22.94
N VAL A 383 -5.93 -15.72 22.89
CA VAL A 383 -7.33 -15.31 22.76
C VAL A 383 -8.06 -15.66 24.05
N VAL A 384 -8.56 -14.62 24.73
CA VAL A 384 -9.27 -14.73 26.01
C VAL A 384 -10.77 -14.52 25.78
N PRO A 385 -11.61 -15.56 25.86
CA PRO A 385 -13.05 -15.37 25.71
C PRO A 385 -13.63 -14.54 26.86
N PHE A 386 -14.69 -13.78 26.60
CA PHE A 386 -15.48 -13.10 27.63
C PHE A 386 -16.98 -13.32 27.41
N VAL A 387 -17.74 -13.23 28.50
CA VAL A 387 -19.20 -13.30 28.49
C VAL A 387 -19.79 -12.04 29.10
N ALA A 388 -20.88 -11.56 28.53
CA ALA A 388 -21.63 -10.42 29.05
C ALA A 388 -23.14 -10.73 29.08
N PRO A 389 -23.87 -10.38 30.16
CA PRO A 389 -25.28 -10.76 30.30
C PRO A 389 -26.16 -10.31 29.12
N GLY A 390 -26.81 -11.28 28.48
CA GLY A 390 -27.73 -11.06 27.37
C GLY A 390 -27.06 -10.65 26.06
N LEU A 391 -25.74 -10.85 25.92
CA LEU A 391 -24.97 -10.59 24.71
C LEU A 391 -24.28 -11.89 24.27
N PRO A 392 -24.00 -12.08 22.96
CA PRO A 392 -23.14 -13.17 22.52
C PRO A 392 -21.75 -13.10 23.15
N ASP A 393 -21.13 -14.27 23.34
CA ASP A 393 -19.73 -14.38 23.77
C ASP A 393 -18.82 -13.56 22.84
N GLY A 394 -17.74 -13.03 23.38
CA GLY A 394 -16.73 -12.32 22.61
C GLY A 394 -15.32 -12.73 23.01
N GLU A 395 -14.33 -12.07 22.44
CA GLU A 395 -12.93 -12.36 22.73
C GLU A 395 -12.05 -11.11 22.78
N VAL A 396 -11.01 -11.21 23.62
CA VAL A 396 -9.89 -10.27 23.68
C VAL A 396 -8.66 -10.97 23.14
N GLN A 397 -8.06 -10.39 22.10
CA GLN A 397 -6.83 -10.87 21.50
C GLN A 397 -5.63 -10.13 22.12
N ILE A 398 -4.60 -10.88 22.50
CA ILE A 398 -3.33 -10.38 23.03
C ILE A 398 -2.21 -10.97 22.16
N ASP A 399 -1.50 -10.11 21.45
CA ASP A 399 -0.38 -10.49 20.60
C ASP A 399 0.93 -10.08 21.29
N VAL A 400 1.79 -11.05 21.54
CA VAL A 400 3.08 -10.85 22.22
C VAL A 400 4.20 -11.19 21.24
N VAL A 401 4.99 -10.20 20.86
CA VAL A 401 6.11 -10.31 19.92
C VAL A 401 7.43 -10.43 20.67
N PHE A 402 8.25 -11.40 20.27
CA PHE A 402 9.55 -11.73 20.85
C PHE A 402 10.68 -11.40 19.88
N GLY A 403 11.91 -11.28 20.37
CA GLY A 403 13.08 -11.08 19.51
C GLY A 403 13.24 -9.70 18.87
N GLU A 404 12.20 -8.85 18.89
CA GLU A 404 12.21 -7.54 18.23
C GLU A 404 13.00 -6.51 19.05
N GLN A 405 13.98 -5.86 18.42
CA GLN A 405 14.75 -4.80 19.05
C GLN A 405 13.93 -3.50 19.09
N LEU A 406 13.67 -3.00 20.29
CA LEU A 406 13.04 -1.71 20.48
C LEU A 406 14.04 -0.58 20.18
N PRO A 407 13.82 0.25 19.13
CA PRO A 407 14.82 1.23 18.67
C PRO A 407 14.84 2.51 19.52
N CYS A 408 13.78 2.77 20.29
CA CYS A 408 13.65 3.89 21.21
C CYS A 408 13.15 3.37 22.57
N PRO A 409 13.57 3.93 23.71
CA PRO A 409 13.02 3.54 25.01
C PRO A 409 11.49 3.68 25.06
N PRO A 410 10.78 2.81 25.80
CA PRO A 410 9.35 2.94 25.98
C PRO A 410 9.01 4.10 26.92
N GLU A 411 7.78 4.61 26.81
CA GLU A 411 7.23 5.69 27.62
C GLU A 411 6.07 5.19 28.49
N ALA A 412 5.86 5.80 29.65
CA ALA A 412 4.68 5.50 30.47
C ALA A 412 3.46 6.27 29.93
N VAL A 413 2.52 5.55 29.30
CA VAL A 413 1.32 6.13 28.68
C VAL A 413 0.09 5.84 29.54
N ALA A 414 -0.69 6.88 29.84
CA ALA A 414 -1.99 6.75 30.48
C ALA A 414 -3.07 6.47 29.43
N LEU A 415 -3.78 5.35 29.56
CA LEU A 415 -4.83 4.94 28.62
C LEU A 415 -6.22 5.19 29.22
N PRO A 416 -7.22 5.59 28.41
CA PRO A 416 -8.59 5.71 28.87
C PRO A 416 -9.12 4.42 29.50
N GLY A 417 -9.60 4.50 30.75
CA GLY A 417 -10.17 3.34 31.45
C GLY A 417 -9.15 2.34 32.01
N VAL A 418 -7.85 2.62 31.94
CA VAL A 418 -6.79 1.82 32.58
C VAL A 418 -6.26 2.56 33.80
N GLY A 419 -6.28 1.91 34.96
CA GLY A 419 -6.03 2.57 36.25
C GLY A 419 -4.58 3.00 36.52
N LYS A 420 -3.62 2.56 35.70
CA LYS A 420 -2.19 2.87 35.83
C LYS A 420 -1.57 3.10 34.46
N PRO A 421 -0.52 3.95 34.35
CA PRO A 421 0.25 4.05 33.13
C PRO A 421 0.88 2.71 32.74
N ILE A 422 0.94 2.44 31.44
CA ILE A 422 1.55 1.24 30.85
C ILE A 422 2.79 1.66 30.06
N LEU A 423 3.85 0.85 30.10
CA LEU A 423 5.00 1.04 29.22
C LEU A 423 4.57 0.80 27.78
N ALA A 424 4.72 1.81 26.93
CA ALA A 424 4.28 1.77 25.54
C ALA A 424 5.28 2.42 24.59
N ALA A 425 5.17 2.11 23.31
CA ALA A 425 5.87 2.85 22.27
C ALA A 425 5.35 4.29 22.20
N SER A 426 6.25 5.25 21.98
CA SER A 426 5.89 6.65 21.75
C SER A 426 5.09 6.82 20.45
N ALA A 427 4.43 7.97 20.27
CA ALA A 427 3.75 8.29 19.02
C ALA A 427 4.72 8.30 17.82
N SER A 428 5.94 8.81 18.00
CA SER A 428 6.94 8.89 16.93
C SER A 428 7.47 7.51 16.52
N LEU A 429 7.71 6.61 17.49
CA LEU A 429 8.06 5.22 17.20
C LEU A 429 6.89 4.48 16.53
N SER A 430 5.66 4.71 17.01
CA SER A 430 4.46 4.15 16.38
C SER A 430 4.36 4.56 14.91
N LEU A 431 4.61 5.84 14.59
CA LEU A 431 4.64 6.33 13.21
C LEU A 431 5.73 5.65 12.39
N ALA A 432 6.96 5.57 12.91
CA ALA A 432 8.08 4.95 12.21
C ALA A 432 7.80 3.49 11.83
N TRP A 433 7.15 2.75 12.73
CA TRP A 433 6.73 1.39 12.49
C TRP A 433 5.59 1.28 11.47
N LYS A 434 4.57 2.15 11.52
CA LYS A 434 3.50 2.16 10.51
C LYS A 434 4.05 2.40 9.12
N LEU A 435 5.02 3.31 8.98
CA LEU A 435 5.71 3.57 7.71
C LEU A 435 6.52 2.36 7.24
N LEU A 436 7.23 1.70 8.15
CA LEU A 436 7.95 0.45 7.84
C LEU A 436 6.99 -0.62 7.28
N TRP A 437 5.87 -0.88 7.96
CA TRP A 437 4.91 -1.92 7.54
C TRP A 437 4.28 -1.59 6.18
N LEU A 438 3.84 -0.34 5.99
CA LEU A 438 3.26 0.09 4.71
C LEU A 438 4.25 0.02 3.55
N ALA A 439 5.55 0.21 3.81
CA ALA A 439 6.59 0.19 2.80
C ALA A 439 7.04 -1.23 2.41
N THR A 440 7.08 -2.16 3.37
CA THR A 440 7.80 -3.43 3.18
C THR A 440 6.94 -4.69 3.27
N ASP A 441 5.72 -4.63 3.82
CA ASP A 441 4.87 -5.81 3.93
C ASP A 441 4.34 -6.25 2.57
N MET A 442 4.17 -7.57 2.36
CA MET A 442 3.46 -8.07 1.17
C MET A 442 1.98 -7.68 1.16
N TRP A 443 1.40 -7.35 2.32
CA TRP A 443 -0.02 -7.01 2.47
C TRP A 443 -0.24 -5.71 3.26
N PRO A 444 0.15 -4.52 2.73
CA PRO A 444 -0.06 -3.24 3.42
C PRO A 444 -1.54 -3.01 3.76
N GLN A 445 -1.84 -2.80 5.04
CA GLN A 445 -3.21 -2.75 5.55
C GLN A 445 -3.75 -1.32 5.65
N GLY A 446 -5.04 -1.11 5.32
CA GLY A 446 -5.70 0.21 5.45
C GLY A 446 -5.70 0.77 6.87
N LYS A 447 -5.73 -0.11 7.90
CA LYS A 447 -5.62 0.30 9.30
C LYS A 447 -4.30 0.99 9.61
N ASP A 448 -3.21 0.56 8.98
CA ASP A 448 -1.88 1.13 9.22
C ASP A 448 -1.74 2.47 8.50
N LEU A 449 -2.35 2.62 7.32
CA LEU A 449 -2.44 3.90 6.62
C LEU A 449 -3.24 4.94 7.43
N TYR A 450 -4.40 4.55 7.95
CA TYR A 450 -5.21 5.43 8.79
C TYR A 450 -4.45 5.88 10.04
N ASP A 451 -3.86 4.93 10.78
CA ASP A 451 -3.11 5.24 12.00
C ASP A 451 -1.89 6.12 11.69
N ALA A 452 -1.16 5.85 10.59
CA ALA A 452 -0.01 6.65 10.17
C ALA A 452 -0.38 8.10 9.88
N VAL A 453 -1.55 8.34 9.30
CA VAL A 453 -2.02 9.71 8.98
C VAL A 453 -2.26 10.48 10.27
N LEU A 454 -3.01 9.91 11.22
CA LEU A 454 -3.26 10.58 12.50
C LEU A 454 -1.95 10.85 13.25
N LEU A 455 -1.03 9.89 13.23
CA LEU A 455 0.28 10.05 13.87
C LEU A 455 1.12 11.13 13.19
N ALA A 456 1.21 11.16 11.86
CA ALA A 456 1.96 12.18 11.12
C ALA A 456 1.42 13.61 11.32
N GLU A 457 0.12 13.75 11.56
CA GLU A 457 -0.49 15.05 11.88
C GLU A 457 -0.29 15.48 13.33
N HIS A 458 0.12 14.55 14.21
CA HIS A 458 0.23 14.77 15.65
C HIS A 458 1.66 14.89 16.15
N THR A 459 2.60 14.16 15.56
CA THR A 459 3.99 14.08 16.02
C THR A 459 4.97 14.22 14.88
N THR A 460 6.21 14.56 15.23
CA THR A 460 7.35 14.48 14.32
C THR A 460 8.04 13.13 14.44
N VAL A 461 8.76 12.73 13.40
CA VAL A 461 9.55 11.50 13.41
C VAL A 461 10.89 11.70 12.67
N ASP A 462 11.93 11.11 13.24
CA ASP A 462 13.28 11.11 12.66
C ASP A 462 13.30 10.28 11.37
N GLN A 463 13.55 10.95 10.24
CA GLN A 463 13.62 10.29 8.93
C GLN A 463 14.75 9.26 8.89
N HIS A 464 15.87 9.49 9.58
CA HIS A 464 16.97 8.55 9.65
C HIS A 464 16.58 7.27 10.38
N LEU A 465 15.80 7.38 11.47
CA LEU A 465 15.22 6.21 12.15
C LEU A 465 14.35 5.40 11.20
N VAL A 466 13.43 6.04 10.47
CA VAL A 466 12.54 5.36 9.51
C VAL A 466 13.34 4.62 8.44
N ARG A 467 14.31 5.29 7.80
CA ARG A 467 15.17 4.68 6.78
C ARG A 467 16.00 3.53 7.33
N ARG A 468 16.53 3.67 8.55
CA ARG A 468 17.27 2.60 9.24
C ARG A 468 16.40 1.38 9.51
N LEU A 469 15.12 1.57 9.88
CA LEU A 469 14.17 0.48 10.08
C LEU A 469 13.81 -0.23 8.76
N MET A 470 13.74 0.49 7.64
CA MET A 470 13.44 -0.07 6.32
C MET A 470 14.63 -0.77 5.65
N ARG A 471 15.87 -0.37 5.99
CA ARG A 471 17.10 -0.87 5.35
C ARG A 471 17.26 -2.39 5.32
N PRO A 472 16.89 -3.16 6.36
CA PRO A 472 16.96 -4.63 6.30
C PRO A 472 16.16 -5.24 5.14
N GLU A 473 15.03 -4.61 4.77
CA GLU A 473 14.13 -5.12 3.74
C GLU A 473 14.41 -4.48 2.37
N LEU A 474 14.69 -3.18 2.33
CA LEU A 474 14.83 -2.40 1.09
C LEU A 474 16.29 -2.17 0.67
N GLY A 475 17.27 -2.54 1.51
CA GLY A 475 18.68 -2.28 1.23
C GLY A 475 18.97 -0.79 1.03
N VAL A 476 19.60 -0.44 -0.09
CA VAL A 476 19.95 0.95 -0.44
C VAL A 476 18.73 1.79 -0.84
N GLU A 477 17.63 1.16 -1.28
CA GLU A 477 16.41 1.87 -1.65
C GLU A 477 15.74 2.55 -0.45
N ALA A 478 16.02 2.07 0.77
CA ALA A 478 15.58 2.75 1.99
C ALA A 478 16.10 4.21 2.06
N ASP A 479 17.26 4.51 1.48
CA ASP A 479 17.86 5.85 1.53
C ASP A 479 17.11 6.88 0.67
N THR A 480 16.31 6.42 -0.28
CA THR A 480 15.50 7.29 -1.15
C THR A 480 14.08 7.49 -0.63
N PHE A 481 13.72 6.87 0.50
CA PHE A 481 12.38 7.01 1.09
C PHE A 481 12.13 8.48 1.49
N THR A 482 11.04 9.04 0.98
CA THR A 482 10.56 10.40 1.26
C THR A 482 9.05 10.41 1.46
N ALA A 483 8.50 11.57 1.83
CA ALA A 483 7.05 11.76 1.88
C ALA A 483 6.37 11.49 0.53
N GLU A 484 7.03 11.83 -0.59
CA GLU A 484 6.52 11.56 -1.93
C GLU A 484 6.35 10.06 -2.21
N THR A 485 7.27 9.22 -1.70
CA THR A 485 7.23 7.76 -1.90
C THR A 485 5.89 7.17 -1.46
N VAL A 486 5.24 7.75 -0.44
CA VAL A 486 3.93 7.29 0.07
C VAL A 486 2.83 7.36 -0.99
N LEU A 487 2.91 8.29 -1.94
CA LEU A 487 1.94 8.41 -3.02
C LEU A 487 1.89 7.15 -3.90
N SER A 488 2.90 6.28 -3.86
CA SER A 488 2.99 5.04 -4.63
C SER A 488 2.37 3.82 -3.99
N TRP A 489 2.00 3.90 -2.72
CA TRP A 489 1.54 2.72 -2.00
C TRP A 489 0.16 2.27 -2.45
N GLN A 490 0.06 0.97 -2.71
CA GLN A 490 -1.21 0.28 -2.88
C GLN A 490 -1.55 -0.38 -1.56
N VAL A 491 -2.56 0.16 -0.90
CA VAL A 491 -2.99 -0.28 0.42
C VAL A 491 -4.34 -0.97 0.30
N ASP A 492 -4.52 -2.07 1.02
CA ASP A 492 -5.81 -2.76 1.09
C ASP A 492 -6.83 -1.94 1.91
N TRP A 493 -7.51 -1.05 1.19
CA TRP A 493 -8.47 -0.12 1.78
C TRP A 493 -9.86 -0.75 1.95
N THR A 494 -10.28 -1.63 1.04
CA THR A 494 -11.62 -2.21 1.07
C THR A 494 -11.82 -3.09 2.30
N ASN A 495 -10.87 -3.98 2.60
CA ASN A 495 -10.97 -4.82 3.80
C ASN A 495 -10.97 -3.97 5.08
N PHE A 496 -10.25 -2.84 5.08
CA PHE A 496 -10.28 -1.90 6.21
C PHE A 496 -11.65 -1.23 6.38
N THR A 497 -12.24 -0.69 5.31
CA THR A 497 -13.57 -0.05 5.39
C THR A 497 -14.70 -1.05 5.66
N ASP A 498 -14.54 -2.32 5.30
CA ASP A 498 -15.48 -3.39 5.68
C ASP A 498 -15.52 -3.56 7.21
N GLU A 499 -14.39 -3.39 7.92
CA GLU A 499 -14.33 -3.45 9.38
C GLU A 499 -14.63 -2.11 10.08
N TYR A 500 -14.44 -0.98 9.39
CA TYR A 500 -14.62 0.37 9.93
C TYR A 500 -15.41 1.26 8.96
N PRO A 501 -16.71 0.99 8.75
CA PRO A 501 -17.52 1.69 7.75
C PRO A 501 -17.73 3.19 8.03
N ALA A 502 -17.49 3.63 9.27
CA ALA A 502 -17.55 5.05 9.64
C ALA A 502 -16.37 5.86 9.05
N ILE A 503 -15.26 5.21 8.71
CA ILE A 503 -14.10 5.86 8.10
C ILE A 503 -14.35 5.98 6.59
N THR A 504 -14.44 7.22 6.12
CA THR A 504 -14.78 7.53 4.72
C THR A 504 -13.55 7.90 3.89
N GLY A 505 -13.74 8.02 2.57
CA GLY A 505 -12.68 8.35 1.61
C GLY A 505 -12.05 7.13 0.94
N THR A 506 -11.07 7.38 0.08
CA THR A 506 -10.36 6.36 -0.71
C THR A 506 -8.91 6.20 -0.26
N ALA A 507 -8.30 5.05 -0.57
CA ALA A 507 -6.88 4.81 -0.32
C ALA A 507 -6.00 5.97 -0.84
N GLU A 508 -6.31 6.47 -2.05
CA GLU A 508 -5.58 7.57 -2.71
C GLU A 508 -5.70 8.90 -1.94
N GLN A 509 -6.87 9.18 -1.36
CA GLN A 509 -7.06 10.38 -0.53
C GLN A 509 -6.25 10.28 0.77
N TRP A 510 -6.23 9.10 1.40
CA TRP A 510 -5.49 8.88 2.64
C TRP A 510 -3.97 8.79 2.44
N THR A 511 -3.47 8.20 1.35
CA THR A 511 -2.03 8.24 1.01
C THR A 511 -1.58 9.66 0.68
N ARG A 512 -2.39 10.45 -0.02
CA ARG A 512 -2.11 11.87 -0.26
C ARG A 512 -2.06 12.66 1.05
N ARG A 513 -3.01 12.44 1.96
CA ARG A 513 -3.03 13.10 3.28
C ARG A 513 -1.78 12.72 4.10
N LEU A 514 -1.39 11.44 4.09
CA LEU A 514 -0.18 10.98 4.76
C LEU A 514 1.07 11.66 4.18
N ALA A 515 1.22 11.68 2.85
CA ALA A 515 2.37 12.30 2.20
C ALA A 515 2.50 13.79 2.58
N LEU A 516 1.39 14.54 2.60
CA LEU A 516 1.38 15.94 3.00
C LEU A 516 1.75 16.14 4.47
N ALA A 517 1.22 15.32 5.37
CA ALA A 517 1.54 15.39 6.80
C ALA A 517 3.01 15.03 7.06
N LEU A 518 3.52 13.99 6.41
CA LEU A 518 4.90 13.54 6.57
C LEU A 518 5.93 14.56 6.09
N GLU A 519 5.65 15.28 4.99
CA GLU A 519 6.53 16.35 4.52
C GLU A 519 6.79 17.41 5.61
N GLN A 520 5.83 17.61 6.51
CA GLN A 520 5.93 18.53 7.66
C GLN A 520 6.45 17.85 8.93
N ALA A 521 6.25 16.53 9.07
CA ALA A 521 6.57 15.77 10.28
C ALA A 521 8.04 15.31 10.37
N TRP A 522 8.82 15.39 9.28
CA TRP A 522 10.23 15.00 9.32
C TRP A 522 11.06 15.93 10.21
N THR A 523 11.86 15.32 11.09
CA THR A 523 12.93 15.98 11.87
C THR A 523 14.30 15.50 11.46
#